data_AF-A0A8T3WDR4-F1
#
_entry.id   AF-A0A8T3WDR4-F1
#
_cell.length_a   1.000
_cell.length_b   1.000
_cell.length_c   1.000
_cell.angle_alpha   90.00
_cell.angle_beta   90.00
_cell.angle_gamma   90.00
#
_symmetry.space_group_name_H-M   'P 1'
#
loop_
_entity.id
_entity.type
_entity.pdbx_description
1 polymer ?
#
loop_
_entity_poly.entity_id
_entity_poly.type
_entity_poly.pdbx_seq_one_letter_code
_entity_poly.pdbx_strand_id
1 'polypeptide(L)'
;MKKNGDDCTYIISYKALSYLLILLGIPAGKKAHIVDIPRIFFKNKLLLKYVVSGIYDTDGHASGSSIELTTKSKSLKESLLNALLVFDIYPIIKEKKVKYKNRYIIYQKLYTCDLINNKKFYDNIGFRLSRKQKALKEIIDKKSNPNIDLIPEISSLIKNTGKDIKLKYNRSHNYRIYESYIYKFRNPSREGLNNIVEYFNKTKKLDNKNLLQLLANSDIFWDEIKSINYSRRAFVYDATVPGTKNFIGNGIILHNTAASLSVALSYALQNKLTVFFITPKHTQHRIAIETLRLIKQKYNLDFGVVDLIGKKWMCAQNGVTDLSTGEFYDYCKDAVEKKNL
;
A
#
# COMPACT_ATOMS: atom_id res chain seq x y z
N MET A 1 36.19 -22.75 9.47
CA MET A 1 35.71 -21.74 10.44
C MET A 1 36.70 -21.69 11.58
N LYS A 2 37.34 -20.55 11.84
CA LYS A 2 38.17 -20.36 13.04
C LYS A 2 37.36 -19.54 14.05
N LYS A 3 37.22 -20.02 15.29
CA LYS A 3 36.62 -19.28 16.42
C LYS A 3 37.75 -18.50 17.09
N ASN A 4 37.54 -17.21 17.38
CA ASN A 4 38.55 -16.35 18.01
C ASN A 4 37.94 -15.65 19.22
N GLY A 5 38.24 -16.12 20.43
CA GLY A 5 37.74 -15.57 21.71
C GLY A 5 36.29 -15.92 22.06
N ASP A 6 35.77 -15.26 23.11
CA ASP A 6 34.37 -15.38 23.58
C ASP A 6 33.35 -14.81 22.58
N ASP A 7 33.81 -13.95 21.67
CA ASP A 7 33.04 -13.51 20.51
C ASP A 7 33.08 -14.59 19.42
N CYS A 8 31.93 -15.21 19.18
CA CYS A 8 31.72 -16.21 18.13
C CYS A 8 31.74 -15.58 16.72
N THR A 9 32.86 -14.96 16.34
CA THR A 9 33.08 -14.43 14.99
C THR A 9 33.46 -15.58 14.06
N TYR A 10 32.60 -15.87 13.10
CA TYR A 10 32.89 -16.85 12.04
C TYR A 10 33.45 -16.16 10.81
N ILE A 11 34.70 -16.47 10.48
CA ILE A 11 35.38 -15.96 9.28
C ILE A 11 35.38 -17.06 8.22
N ILE A 12 34.86 -16.73 7.03
CA ILE A 12 34.91 -17.57 5.83
C ILE A 12 35.81 -16.89 4.81
N SER A 13 37.00 -17.44 4.60
CA SER A 13 38.01 -16.93 3.67
C SER A 13 37.95 -17.67 2.33
N TYR A 14 36.78 -17.64 1.67
CA TYR A 14 36.58 -18.30 0.37
C TYR A 14 36.23 -17.28 -0.71
N LYS A 15 37.18 -17.03 -1.61
CA LYS A 15 37.13 -15.96 -2.61
C LYS A 15 35.88 -16.05 -3.50
N ALA A 16 35.53 -17.24 -3.96
CA ALA A 16 34.37 -17.42 -4.85
C ALA A 16 33.04 -17.12 -4.14
N LEU A 17 32.89 -17.49 -2.86
CA LEU A 17 31.71 -17.11 -2.08
C LEU A 17 31.66 -15.59 -1.84
N SER A 18 32.79 -14.95 -1.54
CA SER A 18 32.83 -13.49 -1.38
C SER A 18 32.38 -12.77 -2.66
N TYR A 19 32.85 -13.21 -3.84
CA TYR A 19 32.40 -12.67 -5.12
C TYR A 19 30.92 -12.95 -5.36
N LEU A 20 30.44 -14.16 -5.09
CA LEU A 20 29.03 -14.50 -5.23
C LEU A 20 28.14 -13.57 -4.39
N LEU A 21 28.49 -13.32 -3.12
CA LEU A 21 27.72 -12.44 -2.25
C LEU A 21 27.71 -10.99 -2.76
N ILE A 22 28.84 -10.50 -3.27
CA ILE A 22 28.94 -9.16 -3.87
C ILE A 22 28.09 -9.08 -5.14
N LEU A 23 28.15 -10.09 -6.02
CA LEU A 23 27.34 -10.17 -7.23
C LEU A 23 25.85 -10.26 -6.92
N LEU A 24 25.48 -10.95 -5.83
CA LEU A 24 24.13 -10.95 -5.32
C LEU A 24 23.71 -9.60 -4.76
N GLY A 25 24.61 -8.64 -4.54
CA GLY A 25 24.29 -7.30 -4.06
C GLY A 25 24.52 -7.07 -2.57
N ILE A 26 25.25 -7.97 -1.89
CA ILE A 26 25.65 -7.77 -0.50
C ILE A 26 26.92 -6.89 -0.47
N PRO A 27 26.86 -5.68 0.09
CA PRO A 27 27.96 -4.74 0.01
C PRO A 27 29.14 -5.17 0.91
N ALA A 28 30.36 -4.85 0.45
CA ALA A 28 31.59 -5.05 1.21
C ALA A 28 31.78 -3.96 2.29
N GLY A 29 32.58 -4.25 3.30
CA GLY A 29 32.94 -3.28 4.35
C GLY A 29 31.82 -2.96 5.34
N LYS A 30 31.75 -1.69 5.79
CA LYS A 30 30.77 -1.20 6.78
C LYS A 30 29.38 -1.12 6.16
N LYS A 31 28.66 -2.24 6.17
CA LYS A 31 27.39 -2.43 5.46
C LYS A 31 26.12 -2.13 6.23
N ALA A 32 26.19 -1.87 7.54
CA ALA A 32 24.99 -1.72 8.38
C ALA A 32 24.00 -0.63 7.92
N HIS A 33 24.43 0.35 7.13
CA HIS A 33 23.58 1.47 6.66
C HIS A 33 23.12 1.31 5.21
N ILE A 34 23.72 0.37 4.48
CA ILE A 34 23.55 0.21 3.02
C ILE A 34 23.14 -1.20 2.60
N VAL A 35 23.17 -2.17 3.52
CA VAL A 35 22.70 -3.53 3.25
C VAL A 35 21.24 -3.50 2.81
N ASP A 36 20.87 -4.39 1.89
CA ASP A 36 19.53 -4.48 1.32
C ASP A 36 19.22 -5.94 0.95
N ILE A 37 17.95 -6.25 0.66
CA ILE A 37 17.55 -7.53 0.06
C ILE A 37 17.65 -7.39 -1.45
N PRO A 38 18.49 -8.19 -2.12
CA PRO A 38 18.60 -8.14 -3.57
C PRO A 38 17.29 -8.45 -4.29
N ARG A 39 16.98 -7.65 -5.33
CA ARG A 39 15.72 -7.77 -6.11
C ARG A 39 15.49 -9.16 -6.70
N ILE A 40 16.55 -9.92 -6.96
CA ILE A 40 16.43 -11.29 -7.51
C ILE A 40 15.61 -12.20 -6.59
N PHE A 41 15.68 -12.01 -5.26
CA PHE A 41 14.94 -12.85 -4.33
C PHE A 41 13.44 -12.59 -4.36
N PHE A 42 12.99 -11.39 -4.76
CA PHE A 42 11.57 -11.09 -4.93
C PHE A 42 10.93 -11.82 -6.12
N LYS A 43 11.72 -12.41 -7.02
CA LYS A 43 11.21 -13.21 -8.14
C LYS A 43 10.71 -14.60 -7.72
N ASN A 44 11.09 -15.08 -6.54
CA ASN A 44 10.73 -16.40 -6.06
C ASN A 44 10.37 -16.34 -4.58
N LYS A 45 9.08 -16.54 -4.28
CA LYS A 45 8.53 -16.46 -2.91
C LYS A 45 9.22 -17.42 -1.93
N LEU A 46 9.64 -18.60 -2.38
CA LEU A 46 10.36 -19.57 -1.56
C LEU A 46 11.80 -19.10 -1.22
N LEU A 47 12.53 -18.55 -2.18
CA LEU A 47 13.85 -17.97 -1.91
C LEU A 47 13.76 -16.75 -0.99
N LEU A 48 12.77 -15.88 -1.24
CA LEU A 48 12.51 -14.73 -0.37
C LEU A 48 12.24 -15.16 1.07
N LYS A 49 11.46 -16.22 1.28
CA LYS A 49 11.20 -16.81 2.60
C LYS A 49 12.51 -17.11 3.35
N TYR A 50 13.44 -17.82 2.71
CA TYR A 50 14.69 -18.20 3.37
C TYR A 50 15.60 -17.00 3.65
N VAL A 51 15.62 -16.02 2.76
CA VAL A 51 16.40 -14.78 2.97
C VAL A 51 15.82 -14.00 4.15
N VAL A 52 14.50 -13.80 4.19
CA VAL A 52 13.84 -13.07 5.30
C VAL A 52 14.00 -13.84 6.61
N SER A 53 13.79 -15.16 6.61
CA SER A 53 14.00 -16.01 7.80
C SER A 53 15.43 -15.91 8.32
N GLY A 54 16.44 -15.94 7.43
CA GLY A 54 17.84 -15.75 7.79
C GLY A 54 18.14 -14.38 8.43
N ILE A 55 17.58 -13.31 7.87
CA ILE A 55 17.70 -11.94 8.43
C ILE A 55 17.04 -11.85 9.82
N TYR A 56 15.89 -12.50 10.02
CA TYR A 56 15.23 -12.56 11.33
C TYR A 56 15.95 -13.47 12.32
N ASP A 57 16.62 -14.52 11.86
CA ASP A 57 17.49 -15.35 12.70
C ASP A 57 18.73 -14.58 13.18
N THR A 58 19.28 -13.66 12.39
CA THR A 58 20.42 -12.83 12.83
C THR A 58 19.96 -11.70 13.75
N ASP A 59 19.09 -10.83 13.27
CA ASP A 59 18.80 -9.54 13.91
C ASP A 59 17.36 -9.39 14.40
N GLY A 60 16.50 -10.34 14.06
CA GLY A 60 15.11 -10.39 14.52
C GLY A 60 14.98 -11.00 15.92
N HIS A 61 13.83 -10.75 16.55
CA HIS A 61 13.49 -11.32 17.85
C HIS A 61 11.99 -11.57 17.95
N ALA A 62 11.62 -12.57 18.75
CA ALA A 62 10.25 -12.87 19.10
C ALA A 62 10.14 -12.86 20.63
N SER A 63 9.38 -11.91 21.18
CA SER A 63 9.13 -11.81 22.63
C SER A 63 7.81 -11.13 22.95
N GLY A 64 7.27 -11.44 24.12
CA GLY A 64 5.99 -10.90 24.60
C GLY A 64 4.83 -11.36 23.71
N SER A 65 4.41 -10.47 22.81
CA SER A 65 3.39 -10.66 21.78
C SER A 65 3.85 -10.18 20.40
N SER A 66 5.15 -9.90 20.23
CA SER A 66 5.67 -9.26 19.02
C SER A 66 6.84 -9.99 18.40
N ILE A 67 6.90 -9.88 17.06
CA ILE A 67 8.04 -10.27 16.24
C ILE A 67 8.64 -8.97 15.72
N GLU A 68 9.90 -8.70 16.02
CA GLU A 68 10.52 -7.43 15.67
C GLU A 68 11.91 -7.58 15.07
N LEU A 69 12.26 -6.64 14.21
CA LEU A 69 13.61 -6.45 13.70
C LEU A 69 13.93 -4.97 13.68
N THR A 70 15.15 -4.63 14.09
CA THR A 70 15.65 -3.24 14.09
C THR A 70 16.86 -3.13 13.18
N THR A 71 16.84 -2.21 12.21
CA THR A 71 17.95 -1.98 11.28
C THR A 71 18.30 -0.50 11.18
N LYS A 72 19.57 -0.20 10.87
CA LYS A 72 20.01 1.15 10.52
C LYS A 72 19.93 1.43 9.01
N SER A 73 19.78 0.39 8.18
CA SER A 73 19.66 0.55 6.73
C SER A 73 18.22 0.90 6.36
N LYS A 74 18.05 2.07 5.73
CA LYS A 74 16.75 2.50 5.19
C LYS A 74 16.30 1.59 4.04
N SER A 75 17.23 1.18 3.17
CA SER A 75 16.94 0.28 2.06
C SER A 75 16.46 -1.08 2.56
N LEU A 76 17.15 -1.67 3.56
CA LEU A 76 16.73 -2.94 4.15
C LEU A 76 15.33 -2.82 4.78
N LYS A 77 15.00 -1.70 5.42
CA LYS A 77 13.65 -1.46 5.95
C LYS A 77 12.60 -1.49 4.83
N GLU A 78 12.84 -0.84 3.69
CA GLU A 78 11.91 -0.80 2.56
C GLU A 78 11.74 -2.18 1.92
N SER A 79 12.85 -2.88 1.70
CA SER A 79 12.82 -4.24 1.17
C SER A 79 12.19 -5.24 2.15
N LEU A 80 12.42 -5.13 3.45
CA LEU A 80 11.75 -5.97 4.44
C LEU A 80 10.24 -5.69 4.50
N LEU A 81 9.83 -4.41 4.44
CA LEU A 81 8.41 -4.07 4.33
C LEU A 81 7.78 -4.76 3.11
N ASN A 82 8.38 -4.57 1.93
CA ASN A 82 7.89 -5.19 0.70
C ASN A 82 7.87 -6.73 0.80
N ALA A 83 8.91 -7.32 1.40
CA ALA A 83 8.99 -8.77 1.55
C ALA A 83 7.90 -9.31 2.48
N LEU A 84 7.64 -8.64 3.61
CA LEU A 84 6.57 -9.02 4.53
C LEU A 84 5.18 -8.88 3.88
N LEU A 85 4.96 -7.81 3.09
CA LEU A 85 3.72 -7.63 2.33
C LEU A 85 3.50 -8.77 1.30
N VAL A 86 4.55 -9.30 0.67
CA VAL A 86 4.45 -10.48 -0.23
C VAL A 86 3.95 -11.75 0.50
N PHE A 87 4.11 -11.81 1.82
CA PHE A 87 3.59 -12.86 2.69
C PHE A 87 2.29 -12.46 3.42
N ASP A 88 1.63 -11.38 2.99
CA ASP A 88 0.42 -10.80 3.60
C ASP A 88 0.60 -10.41 5.07
N ILE A 89 1.83 -10.11 5.47
CA ILE A 89 2.20 -9.65 6.80
C ILE A 89 2.32 -8.14 6.77
N TYR A 90 1.54 -7.46 7.60
CA TYR A 90 1.47 -6.00 7.67
C TYR A 90 2.22 -5.49 8.91
N PRO A 91 3.53 -5.19 8.82
CA PRO A 91 4.32 -4.75 9.97
C PRO A 91 4.03 -3.29 10.32
N ILE A 92 4.13 -2.97 11.61
CA ILE A 92 4.17 -1.60 12.11
C ILE A 92 5.62 -1.11 12.01
N ILE A 93 5.80 0.08 11.44
CA ILE A 93 7.10 0.74 11.34
C ILE A 93 7.21 1.83 12.41
N LYS A 94 8.30 1.82 13.17
CA LYS A 94 8.64 2.87 14.14
C LYS A 94 10.09 3.30 14.02
N GLU A 95 10.33 4.59 14.21
CA GLU A 95 11.69 5.10 14.37
C GLU A 95 12.15 4.94 15.83
N LYS A 96 13.38 4.46 16.02
CA LYS A 96 14.03 4.36 17.33
C LYS A 96 15.28 5.21 17.33
N LYS A 97 15.33 6.22 18.21
CA LYS A 97 16.51 7.08 18.41
C LYS A 97 17.34 6.55 19.58
N VAL A 98 18.62 6.27 19.34
CA VAL A 98 19.55 5.77 20.37
C VAL A 98 20.72 6.74 20.49
N LYS A 99 21.03 7.18 21.72
CA LYS A 99 22.18 8.05 21.99
C LYS A 99 23.44 7.18 22.06
N TYR A 100 24.45 7.52 21.26
CA TYR A 100 25.75 6.85 21.25
C TYR A 100 26.85 7.88 21.00
N LYS A 101 27.87 7.93 21.86
CA LYS A 101 29.00 8.87 21.77
C LYS A 101 28.55 10.32 21.47
N ASN A 102 27.60 10.83 22.26
CA ASN A 102 26.99 12.18 22.11
C ASN A 102 26.28 12.47 20.77
N ARG A 103 25.94 11.45 19.98
CA ARG A 103 25.12 11.60 18.77
C ARG A 103 23.89 10.70 18.84
N TYR A 104 22.80 11.11 18.21
CA TYR A 104 21.63 10.25 18.03
C TYR A 104 21.78 9.44 16.76
N ILE A 105 21.63 8.13 16.90
CA ILE A 105 21.57 7.20 15.79
C ILE A 105 20.10 6.78 15.62
N ILE A 106 19.58 6.96 14.41
CA ILE A 106 18.21 6.58 14.06
C ILE A 106 18.24 5.15 13.52
N TYR A 107 17.39 4.31 14.10
CA TYR A 107 17.10 2.97 13.64
C TYR A 107 15.63 2.88 13.21
N GLN A 108 15.36 1.96 12.31
CA GLN A 108 14.04 1.64 11.81
C GLN A 108 13.65 0.28 12.39
N LYS A 109 12.56 0.26 13.17
CA LYS A 109 12.00 -0.95 13.76
C LYS A 109 10.79 -1.37 12.96
N LEU A 110 10.78 -2.61 12.48
CA LEU A 110 9.62 -3.27 11.90
C LEU A 110 9.14 -4.31 12.90
N TYR A 111 7.87 -4.29 13.26
CA TYR A 111 7.33 -5.31 14.15
C TYR A 111 5.86 -5.63 13.89
N THR A 112 5.50 -6.88 14.12
CA THR A 112 4.10 -7.32 14.23
C THR A 112 3.79 -7.50 15.72
N CYS A 113 2.58 -7.16 16.14
CA CYS A 113 2.14 -7.31 17.53
C CYS A 113 0.78 -7.99 17.65
N ASP A 114 0.24 -8.43 16.53
CA ASP A 114 -1.09 -8.97 16.40
C ASP A 114 -1.05 -10.46 16.05
N LEU A 115 -2.07 -11.19 16.52
CA LEU A 115 -2.12 -12.64 16.36
C LEU A 115 -2.16 -13.07 14.88
N ILE A 116 -2.85 -12.30 14.03
CA ILE A 116 -3.06 -12.63 12.61
C ILE A 116 -1.72 -12.58 11.87
N ASN A 117 -1.00 -11.47 11.92
CA ASN A 117 0.31 -11.31 11.28
C ASN A 117 1.38 -12.18 11.92
N ASN A 118 1.35 -12.39 13.25
CA ASN A 118 2.29 -13.30 13.91
C ASN A 118 2.09 -14.75 13.43
N LYS A 119 0.82 -15.17 13.25
CA LYS A 119 0.49 -16.49 12.68
C LYS A 119 0.93 -16.59 11.22
N LYS A 120 0.64 -15.57 10.40
CA LYS A 120 1.15 -15.52 9.02
C LYS A 120 2.67 -15.59 8.96
N PHE A 121 3.39 -14.94 9.89
CA PHE A 121 4.84 -15.04 9.98
C PHE A 121 5.28 -16.47 10.34
N TYR A 122 4.63 -17.11 11.32
CA TYR A 122 4.92 -18.50 11.69
C TYR A 122 4.71 -19.48 10.54
N ASP A 123 3.58 -19.37 9.84
CA ASP A 123 3.19 -20.28 8.76
C ASP A 123 4.06 -20.07 7.50
N ASN A 124 4.32 -18.81 7.13
CA ASN A 124 4.96 -18.49 5.85
C ASN A 124 6.47 -18.29 5.92
N ILE A 125 7.01 -17.76 7.02
CA ILE A 125 8.43 -17.37 7.13
C ILE A 125 9.14 -18.21 8.19
N GLY A 126 8.76 -18.06 9.45
CA GLY A 126 9.32 -18.73 10.60
C GLY A 126 10.78 -18.34 10.92
N PHE A 127 11.25 -18.82 12.07
CA PHE A 127 12.65 -18.82 12.44
C PHE A 127 13.26 -20.21 12.21
N ARG A 128 14.53 -20.28 11.81
CA ARG A 128 15.24 -21.57 11.74
C ARG A 128 15.94 -21.90 13.05
N LEU A 129 16.22 -20.89 13.86
CA LEU A 129 16.73 -21.09 15.22
C LEU A 129 15.62 -21.63 16.13
N SER A 130 15.79 -22.86 16.61
CA SER A 130 14.81 -23.57 17.46
C SER A 130 14.30 -22.74 18.64
N ARG A 131 15.20 -22.03 19.33
CA ARG A 131 14.85 -21.14 20.45
C ARG A 131 13.90 -20.02 20.04
N LYS A 132 14.13 -19.37 18.89
CA LYS A 132 13.26 -18.29 18.38
C LYS A 132 11.94 -18.85 17.86
N GLN A 133 11.98 -20.02 17.20
CA GLN A 133 10.78 -20.69 16.71
C GLN A 133 9.86 -21.13 17.85
N LYS A 134 10.42 -21.60 18.97
CA LYS A 134 9.66 -21.90 20.19
C LYS A 134 9.01 -20.65 20.77
N ALA A 135 9.75 -19.56 20.90
CA ALA A 135 9.20 -18.29 21.39
C ALA A 135 8.07 -17.75 20.48
N LEU A 136 8.23 -17.89 19.16
CA LEU A 136 7.18 -17.56 18.20
C LEU A 136 5.93 -18.44 18.39
N LYS A 137 6.12 -19.75 18.62
CA LYS A 137 5.02 -20.68 18.89
C LYS A 137 4.22 -20.25 20.13
N GLU A 138 4.92 -19.89 21.21
CA GLU A 138 4.30 -19.39 22.45
C GLU A 138 3.52 -18.07 22.23
N ILE A 139 3.93 -17.23 21.28
CA ILE A 139 3.21 -16.00 20.94
C ILE A 139 1.89 -16.29 20.23
N ILE A 140 1.91 -17.21 19.25
CA ILE A 140 0.70 -17.52 18.44
C ILE A 140 -0.32 -18.36 19.20
N ASP A 141 0.08 -19.02 20.28
CA ASP A 141 -0.84 -19.79 21.12
C ASP A 141 -1.60 -18.88 22.13
N LYS A 142 -1.23 -17.60 22.25
CA LYS A 142 -1.93 -16.61 23.09
C LYS A 142 -3.13 -16.00 22.37
N LYS A 143 -4.23 -15.77 23.11
CA LYS A 143 -5.35 -14.94 22.63
C LYS A 143 -4.92 -13.47 22.64
N SER A 144 -5.02 -12.79 21.51
CA SER A 144 -4.82 -11.35 21.39
C SER A 144 -5.84 -10.78 20.42
N ASN A 145 -6.46 -9.66 20.79
CA ASN A 145 -7.29 -8.85 19.90
C ASN A 145 -6.46 -7.64 19.46
N PRO A 146 -5.91 -7.66 18.25
CA PRO A 146 -5.21 -6.50 17.73
C PRO A 146 -6.18 -5.46 17.19
N ASN A 147 -6.04 -4.21 17.62
CA ASN A 147 -6.74 -3.07 17.04
C ASN A 147 -6.02 -2.58 15.77
N ILE A 148 -5.81 -3.47 14.81
CA ILE A 148 -5.26 -3.16 13.49
C ILE A 148 -6.32 -3.43 12.43
N ASP A 149 -6.19 -2.80 11.26
CA ASP A 149 -7.12 -2.94 10.14
C ASP A 149 -8.58 -2.63 10.52
N LEU A 150 -8.77 -1.50 11.20
CA LEU A 150 -10.09 -1.01 11.59
C LEU A 150 -10.74 -0.33 10.38
N ILE A 151 -11.91 -0.83 9.98
CA ILE A 151 -12.63 -0.35 8.79
C ILE A 151 -13.44 0.91 9.17
N PRO A 152 -13.07 2.11 8.67
CA PRO A 152 -13.72 3.36 9.08
C PRO A 152 -15.08 3.55 8.41
N GLU A 153 -15.93 4.39 9.01
CA GLU A 153 -17.20 4.88 8.44
C GLU A 153 -18.20 3.82 7.91
N ILE A 154 -18.11 2.58 8.42
CA ILE A 154 -18.95 1.46 7.96
C ILE A 154 -20.30 1.33 8.69
N SER A 155 -20.52 2.10 9.76
CA SER A 155 -21.71 2.00 10.62
C SER A 155 -23.04 2.12 9.88
N SER A 156 -23.14 3.04 8.92
CA SER A 156 -24.35 3.24 8.12
C SER A 156 -24.63 2.02 7.23
N LEU A 157 -23.59 1.43 6.65
CA LEU A 157 -23.71 0.24 5.80
C LEU A 157 -24.16 -0.99 6.62
N ILE A 158 -23.58 -1.19 7.81
CA ILE A 158 -24.00 -2.24 8.76
C ILE A 158 -25.46 -2.05 9.17
N LYS A 159 -25.85 -0.81 9.53
CA LYS A 159 -27.21 -0.47 9.95
C LYS A 159 -28.24 -0.71 8.84
N ASN A 160 -27.94 -0.27 7.62
CA ASN A 160 -28.84 -0.44 6.48
C ASN A 160 -29.00 -1.92 6.12
N THR A 161 -27.89 -2.68 6.09
CA THR A 161 -27.97 -4.12 5.84
C THR A 161 -28.76 -4.86 6.91
N GLY A 162 -28.60 -4.49 8.19
CA GLY A 162 -29.40 -5.02 9.29
C GLY A 162 -30.90 -4.76 9.12
N LYS A 163 -31.29 -3.59 8.60
CA LYS A 163 -32.69 -3.26 8.26
C LYS A 163 -33.19 -4.08 7.07
N ASP A 164 -32.39 -4.23 6.02
CA ASP A 164 -32.76 -4.96 4.79
C ASP A 164 -33.04 -6.44 5.05
N ILE A 165 -32.30 -7.05 5.98
CA ILE A 165 -32.54 -8.42 6.44
C ILE A 165 -33.63 -8.52 7.53
N LYS A 166 -34.23 -7.40 7.94
CA LYS A 166 -35.23 -7.30 9.02
C LYS A 166 -34.72 -7.91 10.33
N LEU A 167 -33.47 -7.61 10.70
CA LEU A 167 -32.85 -8.12 11.92
C LEU A 167 -33.66 -7.71 13.15
N LYS A 168 -34.09 -8.69 13.94
CA LYS A 168 -34.85 -8.46 15.18
C LYS A 168 -33.93 -8.34 16.38
N TYR A 169 -34.34 -7.50 17.33
CA TYR A 169 -33.68 -7.40 18.63
C TYR A 169 -33.59 -8.76 19.31
N ASN A 170 -32.42 -9.04 19.91
CA ASN A 170 -32.20 -10.21 20.75
C ASN A 170 -31.05 -9.95 21.73
N ARG A 171 -30.96 -10.76 22.79
CA ARG A 171 -29.96 -10.61 23.86
C ARG A 171 -28.60 -11.27 23.55
N SER A 172 -28.34 -11.66 22.30
CA SER A 172 -27.09 -12.36 21.95
C SER A 172 -25.88 -11.43 22.03
N HIS A 173 -24.70 -12.02 22.26
CA HIS A 173 -23.43 -11.29 22.19
C HIS A 173 -23.23 -10.61 20.82
N ASN A 174 -23.59 -11.29 19.73
CA ASN A 174 -23.45 -10.75 18.37
C ASN A 174 -24.36 -9.54 18.13
N TYR A 175 -25.57 -9.52 18.69
CA TYR A 175 -26.45 -8.36 18.59
C TYR A 175 -25.87 -7.14 19.34
N ARG A 176 -25.27 -7.34 20.52
CA ARG A 176 -24.57 -6.27 21.24
C ARG A 176 -23.35 -5.75 20.46
N ILE A 177 -22.61 -6.63 19.77
CA ILE A 177 -21.51 -6.22 18.88
C ILE A 177 -22.06 -5.41 17.70
N TYR A 178 -23.14 -5.87 17.05
CA TYR A 178 -23.83 -5.13 16.00
C TYR A 178 -24.21 -3.71 16.46
N GLU A 179 -24.84 -3.59 17.63
CA GLU A 179 -25.18 -2.29 18.24
C GLU A 179 -23.94 -1.42 18.45
N SER A 180 -22.84 -2.00 18.93
CA SER A 180 -21.59 -1.26 19.14
C SER A 180 -21.05 -0.60 17.86
N TYR A 181 -21.27 -1.22 16.70
CA TYR A 181 -20.84 -0.70 15.41
C TYR A 181 -21.81 0.33 14.83
N ILE A 182 -23.12 0.10 14.89
CA ILE A 182 -24.11 1.04 14.33
C ILE A 182 -24.17 2.37 15.10
N TYR A 183 -23.88 2.35 16.40
CA TYR A 183 -23.83 3.54 17.26
C TYR A 183 -22.45 4.18 17.31
N LYS A 184 -21.51 3.75 16.45
CA LYS A 184 -20.15 4.30 16.33
C LYS A 184 -19.32 4.26 17.64
N PHE A 185 -19.64 3.35 18.57
CA PHE A 185 -18.82 3.17 19.78
C PHE A 185 -17.43 2.63 19.45
N ARG A 186 -17.29 1.90 18.34
CA ARG A 186 -16.01 1.42 17.79
C ARG A 186 -16.15 1.09 16.31
N ASN A 187 -15.01 1.08 15.61
CA ASN A 187 -14.92 0.54 14.25
C ASN A 187 -14.64 -0.97 14.30
N PRO A 188 -15.21 -1.78 13.38
CA PRO A 188 -14.90 -3.20 13.31
C PRO A 188 -13.50 -3.41 12.73
N SER A 189 -12.77 -4.39 13.29
CA SER A 189 -11.66 -5.04 12.56
C SER A 189 -12.21 -5.90 11.42
N ARG A 190 -11.34 -6.40 10.53
CA ARG A 190 -11.72 -7.38 9.51
C ARG A 190 -12.49 -8.57 10.07
N GLU A 191 -11.96 -9.16 11.13
CA GLU A 191 -12.57 -10.30 11.83
C GLU A 191 -13.91 -9.90 12.47
N GLY A 192 -13.97 -8.73 13.11
CA GLY A 192 -15.22 -8.19 13.66
C GLY A 192 -16.30 -8.02 12.58
N LEU A 193 -15.91 -7.57 11.39
CA LEU A 193 -16.83 -7.45 10.26
C LEU A 193 -17.27 -8.80 9.72
N ASN A 194 -16.36 -9.78 9.60
CA ASN A 194 -16.69 -11.15 9.22
C ASN A 194 -17.69 -11.78 10.19
N ASN A 195 -17.50 -11.61 11.50
CA ASN A 195 -18.45 -12.09 12.51
C ASN A 195 -19.86 -11.47 12.35
N ILE A 196 -19.95 -10.19 11.97
CA ILE A 196 -21.23 -9.53 11.68
C ILE A 196 -21.86 -10.09 10.42
N VAL A 197 -21.07 -10.30 9.37
CA VAL A 197 -21.54 -10.87 8.10
C VAL A 197 -22.04 -12.29 8.29
N GLU A 198 -21.32 -13.14 9.02
CA GLU A 198 -21.77 -14.47 9.41
C GLU A 198 -23.05 -14.43 10.22
N TYR A 199 -23.15 -13.50 11.16
CA TYR A 199 -24.34 -13.30 11.97
C TYR A 199 -25.55 -12.89 11.11
N PHE A 200 -25.36 -12.01 10.13
CA PHE A 200 -26.41 -11.64 9.17
C PHE A 200 -26.79 -12.81 8.29
N ASN A 201 -25.83 -13.59 7.79
CA ASN A 201 -26.06 -14.77 6.96
C ASN A 201 -26.88 -15.85 7.68
N LYS A 202 -26.79 -15.97 9.01
CA LYS A 202 -27.67 -16.84 9.82
C LYS A 202 -29.14 -16.39 9.81
N THR A 203 -29.38 -15.09 9.63
CA THR A 203 -30.74 -14.52 9.56
C THR A 203 -31.28 -14.55 8.13
N LYS A 204 -30.49 -14.02 7.19
CA LYS A 204 -30.77 -14.02 5.76
C LYS A 204 -29.45 -13.92 5.01
N LYS A 205 -29.21 -14.87 4.10
CA LYS A 205 -27.99 -14.89 3.29
C LYS A 205 -27.86 -13.60 2.49
N LEU A 206 -26.74 -12.91 2.67
CA LEU A 206 -26.39 -11.72 1.90
C LEU A 206 -25.91 -12.14 0.51
N ASP A 207 -26.11 -11.25 -0.47
CA ASP A 207 -25.49 -11.41 -1.79
C ASP A 207 -23.96 -11.33 -1.65
N ASN A 208 -23.24 -12.16 -2.39
CA ASN A 208 -21.78 -12.09 -2.48
C ASN A 208 -21.29 -10.73 -3.02
N LYS A 209 -22.13 -10.01 -3.78
CA LYS A 209 -21.87 -8.64 -4.24
C LYS A 209 -22.20 -7.57 -3.19
N ASN A 210 -22.71 -7.96 -2.03
CA ASN A 210 -22.96 -7.02 -0.94
C ASN A 210 -21.64 -6.40 -0.47
N LEU A 211 -21.63 -5.08 -0.34
CA LEU A 211 -20.41 -4.34 0.00
C LEU A 211 -19.84 -4.75 1.38
N LEU A 212 -20.66 -5.14 2.36
CA LEU A 212 -20.14 -5.68 3.64
C LEU A 212 -19.41 -6.99 3.44
N GLN A 213 -19.96 -7.90 2.64
CA GLN A 213 -19.32 -9.18 2.33
C GLN A 213 -18.00 -8.97 1.58
N LEU A 214 -17.98 -8.03 0.63
CA LEU A 214 -16.77 -7.66 -0.12
C LEU A 214 -15.71 -7.06 0.81
N LEU A 215 -16.09 -6.12 1.67
CA LEU A 215 -15.16 -5.51 2.64
C LEU A 215 -14.65 -6.55 3.64
N ALA A 216 -15.50 -7.44 4.16
CA ALA A 216 -15.07 -8.43 5.14
C ALA A 216 -14.05 -9.43 4.57
N ASN A 217 -14.11 -9.70 3.26
CA ASN A 217 -13.25 -10.64 2.54
C ASN A 217 -12.17 -9.98 1.66
N SER A 218 -12.05 -8.66 1.64
CA SER A 218 -11.10 -7.98 0.74
C SER A 218 -9.65 -8.14 1.21
N ASP A 219 -8.72 -8.27 0.27
CA ASP A 219 -7.26 -8.25 0.53
C ASP A 219 -6.70 -6.84 0.76
N ILE A 220 -7.54 -5.89 1.17
CA ILE A 220 -7.17 -4.48 1.39
C ILE A 220 -7.03 -4.24 2.89
N PHE A 221 -5.89 -3.69 3.30
CA PHE A 221 -5.63 -3.24 4.66
C PHE A 221 -5.96 -1.74 4.81
N TRP A 222 -6.81 -1.39 5.79
CA TRP A 222 -7.08 0.00 6.16
C TRP A 222 -6.06 0.50 7.17
N ASP A 223 -5.34 1.55 6.78
CA ASP A 223 -4.41 2.26 7.66
C ASP A 223 -4.84 3.73 7.82
N GLU A 224 -4.54 4.30 8.99
CA GLU A 224 -4.92 5.66 9.35
C GLU A 224 -3.85 6.65 8.90
N ILE A 225 -4.27 7.72 8.22
CA ILE A 225 -3.36 8.82 7.87
C ILE A 225 -2.98 9.58 9.15
N LYS A 226 -1.73 9.44 9.59
CA LYS A 226 -1.21 10.14 10.78
C LYS A 226 -0.79 11.59 10.52
N SER A 227 -0.30 11.91 9.32
CA SER A 227 0.13 13.27 8.98
C SER A 227 0.14 13.47 7.47
N ILE A 228 -0.07 14.72 7.05
CA ILE A 228 0.04 15.16 5.65
C ILE A 228 1.06 16.29 5.62
N ASN A 229 2.16 16.09 4.90
CA ASN A 229 3.23 17.07 4.76
C ASN A 229 3.34 17.54 3.31
N TYR A 230 3.30 18.86 3.09
CA TYR A 230 3.38 19.44 1.75
C TYR A 230 4.84 19.57 1.30
N SER A 231 5.15 19.06 0.10
CA SER A 231 6.43 19.28 -0.57
C SER A 231 6.31 20.41 -1.60
N ARG A 232 7.37 21.21 -1.77
CA ARG A 232 7.35 22.38 -2.68
C ARG A 232 7.42 21.98 -4.15
N ARG A 233 8.50 21.31 -4.56
CA ARG A 233 8.75 20.87 -5.94
C ARG A 233 9.42 19.51 -5.90
N ALA A 234 8.81 18.53 -6.54
CA ALA A 234 9.36 17.20 -6.70
C ALA A 234 8.98 16.66 -8.08
N PHE A 235 9.84 15.83 -8.66
CA PHE A 235 9.45 15.03 -9.81
C PHE A 235 8.40 14.03 -9.36
N VAL A 236 7.26 14.02 -10.04
CA VAL A 236 6.17 13.07 -9.81
C VAL A 236 6.09 12.09 -10.95
N TYR A 237 5.79 10.85 -10.61
CA TYR A 237 5.68 9.74 -11.56
C TYR A 237 4.29 9.12 -11.39
N ASP A 238 3.71 8.69 -12.50
CA ASP A 238 2.41 8.02 -12.55
C ASP A 238 2.54 6.81 -13.49
N ALA A 239 1.78 5.76 -13.22
CA ALA A 239 1.75 4.54 -14.01
C ALA A 239 0.36 4.35 -14.62
N THR A 240 0.30 3.95 -15.90
CA THR A 240 -0.98 3.57 -16.53
C THR A 240 -1.10 2.06 -16.52
N VAL A 241 -1.96 1.55 -15.64
CA VAL A 241 -2.27 0.12 -15.52
C VAL A 241 -3.61 -0.17 -16.22
N PRO A 242 -3.65 -1.02 -17.26
CA PRO A 242 -4.89 -1.48 -17.88
C PRO A 242 -5.77 -2.26 -16.88
N GLY A 243 -7.08 -2.23 -17.08
CA GLY A 243 -8.02 -2.98 -16.24
C GLY A 243 -8.38 -2.27 -14.94
N THR A 244 -7.69 -2.58 -13.84
CA THR A 244 -8.05 -2.09 -12.49
C THR A 244 -7.83 -0.58 -12.31
N LYS A 245 -7.01 0.04 -13.18
CA LYS A 245 -6.68 1.48 -13.16
C LYS A 245 -6.09 1.95 -11.82
N ASN A 246 -5.44 1.05 -11.08
CA ASN A 246 -4.71 1.33 -9.85
C ASN A 246 -3.41 0.50 -9.77
N PHE A 247 -2.46 0.93 -8.93
CA PHE A 247 -1.20 0.24 -8.71
C PHE A 247 -0.69 0.45 -7.28
N ILE A 248 0.24 -0.39 -6.84
CA ILE A 248 0.87 -0.27 -5.52
C ILE A 248 2.11 0.63 -5.64
N GLY A 249 2.16 1.72 -4.87
CA GLY A 249 3.34 2.56 -4.70
C GLY A 249 3.67 2.68 -3.23
N ASN A 250 4.92 2.39 -2.83
CA ASN A 250 5.36 2.45 -1.43
C ASN A 250 4.46 1.69 -0.44
N GLY A 251 3.84 0.58 -0.87
CA GLY A 251 2.96 -0.23 -0.03
C GLY A 251 1.52 0.28 0.10
N ILE A 252 1.14 1.36 -0.60
CA ILE A 252 -0.24 1.87 -0.65
C ILE A 252 -0.83 1.74 -2.05
N ILE A 253 -2.15 1.57 -2.13
CA ILE A 253 -2.90 1.51 -3.39
C ILE A 253 -3.09 2.94 -3.90
N LEU A 254 -2.52 3.24 -5.07
CA LEU A 254 -2.64 4.50 -5.79
C LEU A 254 -3.59 4.32 -6.97
N HIS A 255 -4.54 5.24 -7.12
CA HIS A 255 -5.43 5.28 -8.27
C HIS A 255 -4.81 6.17 -9.36
N ASN A 256 -4.92 5.76 -10.63
CA ASN A 256 -4.46 6.58 -11.75
C ASN A 256 -5.24 7.90 -11.76
N THR A 257 -4.65 9.00 -12.23
CA THR A 257 -5.14 10.40 -12.18
C THR A 257 -6.66 10.71 -12.34
N ALA A 258 -7.51 9.80 -12.83
CA ALA A 258 -8.97 9.89 -12.91
C ALA A 258 -9.75 10.03 -11.56
N ALA A 259 -9.17 9.70 -10.40
CA ALA A 259 -9.89 9.77 -9.11
C ALA A 259 -10.19 11.21 -8.65
N SER A 260 -9.34 12.18 -8.97
CA SER A 260 -9.62 13.59 -8.64
C SER A 260 -10.82 14.12 -9.42
N LEU A 261 -11.04 13.59 -10.63
CA LEU A 261 -12.12 13.99 -11.52
C LEU A 261 -13.49 13.62 -10.93
N SER A 262 -13.64 12.44 -10.33
CA SER A 262 -14.93 11.97 -9.78
C SER A 262 -15.35 12.78 -8.56
N VAL A 263 -14.41 13.13 -7.68
CA VAL A 263 -14.67 13.98 -6.51
C VAL A 263 -15.04 15.40 -6.95
N ALA A 264 -14.24 16.00 -7.85
CA ALA A 264 -14.50 17.34 -8.36
C ALA A 264 -15.84 17.43 -9.10
N LEU A 265 -16.15 16.44 -9.95
CA LEU A 265 -17.43 16.35 -10.66
C LEU A 265 -18.61 16.24 -9.69
N SER A 266 -18.51 15.39 -8.66
CA SER A 266 -19.60 15.19 -7.70
C SER A 266 -19.93 16.49 -6.96
N TYR A 267 -18.90 17.23 -6.51
CA TYR A 267 -19.08 18.52 -5.87
C TYR A 267 -19.62 19.58 -6.84
N ALA A 268 -19.10 19.60 -8.07
CA ALA A 268 -19.51 20.57 -9.08
C ALA A 268 -20.97 20.39 -9.51
N LEU A 269 -21.46 19.15 -9.65
CA LEU A 269 -22.86 18.87 -9.94
C LEU A 269 -23.80 19.37 -8.83
N GLN A 270 -23.42 19.18 -7.56
CA GLN A 270 -24.21 19.65 -6.43
C GLN A 270 -24.28 21.18 -6.34
N ASN A 271 -23.22 21.87 -6.75
CA ASN A 271 -23.07 23.32 -6.61
C ASN A 271 -23.20 24.09 -7.93
N LYS A 272 -23.60 23.42 -9.03
CA LYS A 272 -23.71 23.99 -10.38
C LYS A 272 -22.42 24.70 -10.86
N LEU A 273 -21.27 24.09 -10.60
CA LEU A 273 -19.96 24.63 -10.96
C LEU A 273 -19.42 24.01 -12.25
N THR A 274 -18.52 24.74 -12.91
CA THR A 274 -17.75 24.23 -14.05
C THR A 274 -16.41 23.66 -13.55
N VAL A 275 -16.06 22.45 -14.00
CA VAL A 275 -14.76 21.84 -13.70
C VAL A 275 -13.80 22.08 -14.85
N PHE A 276 -12.68 22.73 -14.57
CA PHE A 276 -11.59 22.87 -15.54
C PHE A 276 -10.47 21.87 -15.20
N PHE A 277 -10.26 20.89 -16.09
CA PHE A 277 -9.23 19.86 -15.91
C PHE A 277 -8.07 20.10 -16.87
N ILE A 278 -6.90 20.46 -16.32
CA ILE A 278 -5.69 20.76 -17.11
C ILE A 278 -4.68 19.64 -16.91
N THR A 279 -4.17 19.09 -18.00
CA THR A 279 -3.02 18.17 -17.98
C THR A 279 -2.05 18.46 -19.13
N PRO A 280 -0.73 18.42 -18.91
CA PRO A 280 0.26 18.55 -19.97
C PRO A 280 0.42 17.26 -20.80
N LYS A 281 -0.23 16.15 -20.43
CA LYS A 281 -0.09 14.84 -21.10
C LYS A 281 -1.36 14.46 -21.85
N HIS A 282 -1.23 14.23 -23.16
CA HIS A 282 -2.33 13.76 -24.02
C HIS A 282 -2.96 12.44 -23.54
N THR A 283 -2.17 11.54 -22.96
CA THR A 283 -2.69 10.27 -22.42
C THR A 283 -3.61 10.48 -21.23
N GLN A 284 -3.27 11.41 -20.32
CA GLN A 284 -4.10 11.76 -19.17
C GLN A 284 -5.38 12.49 -19.61
N HIS A 285 -5.27 13.34 -20.63
CA HIS A 285 -6.41 14.02 -21.24
C HIS A 285 -7.43 13.02 -21.78
N ARG A 286 -6.97 12.06 -22.59
CA ARG A 286 -7.83 10.99 -23.12
C ARG A 286 -8.51 10.19 -22.01
N ILE A 287 -7.75 9.84 -20.96
CA ILE A 287 -8.27 9.12 -19.79
C ILE A 287 -9.34 9.94 -19.05
N ALA A 288 -9.17 11.26 -18.93
CA ALA A 288 -10.15 12.12 -18.27
C ALA A 288 -11.47 12.14 -19.05
N ILE A 289 -11.41 12.34 -20.38
CA ILE A 289 -12.60 12.33 -21.25
C ILE A 289 -13.30 10.96 -21.23
N GLU A 290 -12.55 9.87 -21.34
CA GLU A 290 -13.10 8.51 -21.29
C GLU A 290 -13.76 8.21 -19.93
N THR A 291 -13.10 8.61 -18.84
CA THR A 291 -13.66 8.50 -17.49
C THR A 291 -14.99 9.25 -17.37
N LEU A 292 -15.09 10.49 -17.87
CA LEU A 292 -16.33 11.27 -17.82
C LEU A 292 -17.46 10.60 -18.62
N ARG A 293 -17.16 10.06 -19.80
CA ARG A 293 -18.14 9.30 -20.60
C ARG A 293 -18.67 8.08 -19.85
N LEU A 294 -17.78 7.31 -19.22
CA LEU A 294 -18.15 6.14 -18.42
C LEU A 294 -18.99 6.52 -17.20
N ILE A 295 -18.66 7.61 -16.51
CA ILE A 295 -19.46 8.12 -15.39
C ILE A 295 -20.86 8.52 -15.87
N LYS A 296 -20.94 9.26 -16.99
CA LYS A 296 -22.21 9.70 -17.59
C LYS A 296 -23.12 8.50 -17.86
N GLN A 297 -22.58 7.48 -18.52
CA GLN A 297 -23.31 6.24 -18.86
C GLN A 297 -23.73 5.44 -17.61
N LYS A 298 -22.81 5.21 -16.68
CA LYS A 298 -23.04 4.35 -15.52
C LYS A 298 -24.10 4.91 -14.56
N TYR A 299 -24.12 6.22 -14.39
CA TYR A 299 -24.98 6.88 -13.41
C TYR A 299 -26.14 7.65 -14.04
N ASN A 300 -26.30 7.57 -15.37
CA ASN A 300 -27.32 8.30 -16.13
C ASN A 300 -27.37 9.80 -15.78
N LEU A 301 -26.19 10.41 -15.64
CA LEU A 301 -26.05 11.83 -15.27
C LEU A 301 -26.09 12.70 -16.53
N ASP A 302 -26.60 13.92 -16.40
CA ASP A 302 -26.56 14.88 -17.49
C ASP A 302 -25.61 16.03 -17.20
N PHE A 303 -24.45 16.02 -17.88
CA PHE A 303 -23.50 17.11 -17.93
C PHE A 303 -22.80 17.15 -19.29
N GLY A 304 -22.35 18.34 -19.68
CA GLY A 304 -21.56 18.57 -20.88
C GLY A 304 -20.07 18.37 -20.63
N VAL A 305 -19.35 17.90 -21.65
CA VAL A 305 -17.88 17.78 -21.63
C VAL A 305 -17.34 18.45 -22.89
N VAL A 306 -16.47 19.45 -22.71
CA VAL A 306 -15.76 20.10 -23.82
C VAL A 306 -14.30 19.66 -23.74
N ASP A 307 -13.82 19.12 -24.85
CA ASP A 307 -12.43 18.70 -25.02
C ASP A 307 -11.64 19.87 -25.64
N LEU A 308 -10.58 20.31 -24.95
CA LEU A 308 -9.64 21.33 -25.43
C LEU A 308 -8.21 20.78 -25.41
N ILE A 309 -7.59 20.64 -26.59
CA ILE A 309 -6.21 20.19 -26.75
C ILE A 309 -5.34 21.37 -27.21
N GLY A 310 -4.17 21.58 -26.61
CA GLY A 310 -3.38 22.81 -26.78
C GLY A 310 -2.83 23.13 -28.18
N LYS A 311 -2.27 24.35 -28.28
CA LYS A 311 -1.84 25.12 -29.46
C LYS A 311 -1.50 24.36 -30.75
N LYS A 312 -0.59 23.38 -30.74
CA LYS A 312 -0.23 22.62 -31.96
C LYS A 312 -1.46 22.01 -32.63
N TRP A 313 -2.34 21.43 -31.84
CA TRP A 313 -3.52 20.69 -32.31
C TRP A 313 -4.73 21.59 -32.58
N MET A 314 -4.64 22.87 -32.23
CA MET A 314 -5.58 23.92 -32.63
C MET A 314 -5.01 24.82 -33.73
N CYS A 315 -3.79 24.56 -34.19
CA CYS A 315 -3.16 25.37 -35.22
C CYS A 315 -3.82 25.06 -36.56
N ALA A 316 -4.43 26.06 -37.19
CA ALA A 316 -5.09 25.92 -38.49
C ALA A 316 -4.11 25.83 -39.68
N GLN A 317 -2.80 25.84 -39.41
CA GLN A 317 -1.78 25.79 -40.45
C GLN A 317 -1.54 24.36 -40.92
N ASN A 318 -1.52 24.17 -42.24
CA ASN A 318 -1.33 22.87 -42.86
C ASN A 318 0.05 22.26 -42.51
N GLY A 319 0.09 20.94 -42.28
CA GLY A 319 1.32 20.21 -41.97
C GLY A 319 1.79 20.30 -40.51
N VAL A 320 1.12 21.08 -39.67
CA VAL A 320 1.50 21.21 -38.25
C VAL A 320 1.33 19.92 -37.46
N THR A 321 0.41 19.03 -37.86
CA THR A 321 0.16 17.74 -37.17
C THR A 321 1.39 16.83 -37.17
N ASP A 322 2.24 16.91 -38.18
CA ASP A 322 3.38 16.02 -38.38
C ASP A 322 4.66 16.49 -37.65
N LEU A 323 4.67 17.74 -37.19
CA LEU A 323 5.81 18.31 -36.45
C LEU A 323 5.91 17.71 -35.05
N SER A 324 7.12 17.47 -34.54
CA SER A 324 7.29 17.25 -33.10
C SER A 324 6.91 18.50 -32.30
N THR A 325 6.72 18.36 -30.98
CA THR A 325 6.38 19.51 -30.12
C THR A 325 7.45 20.60 -30.17
N GLY A 326 8.74 20.23 -30.29
CA GLY A 326 9.84 21.19 -30.42
C GLY A 326 9.79 21.94 -31.75
N GLU A 327 9.69 21.19 -32.86
CA GLU A 327 9.60 21.75 -34.22
C GLU A 327 8.37 22.65 -34.39
N PHE A 328 7.25 22.34 -33.73
CA PHE A 328 6.08 23.22 -33.73
C PHE A 328 6.37 24.59 -33.13
N TYR A 329 7.13 24.67 -32.03
CA TYR A 329 7.43 25.97 -31.41
C TYR A 329 8.35 26.81 -32.27
N ASP A 330 9.33 26.19 -32.92
CA ASP A 330 10.22 26.87 -33.86
C ASP A 330 9.43 27.33 -35.10
N TYR A 331 8.62 26.46 -35.69
CA TYR A 331 7.70 26.79 -36.80
C TYR A 331 6.76 27.95 -36.44
N CYS A 332 6.14 27.90 -35.26
CA CYS A 332 5.19 28.91 -34.80
C CYS A 332 5.88 30.26 -34.59
N LYS A 333 7.10 30.26 -34.05
CA LYS A 333 7.91 31.47 -33.88
C LYS A 333 8.29 32.07 -35.23
N ASP A 334 8.78 31.25 -36.15
CA ASP A 334 9.15 31.66 -37.51
C ASP A 334 7.95 32.25 -38.27
N ALA A 335 6.78 31.62 -38.19
CA ALA A 335 5.56 32.07 -38.85
C ALA A 335 5.11 33.46 -38.35
N VAL A 336 5.24 33.71 -37.04
CA VAL A 336 4.89 35.00 -36.43
C VAL A 336 5.92 36.08 -36.76
N GLU A 337 7.22 35.77 -36.71
CA GLU A 337 8.30 36.74 -36.98
C GLU A 337 8.35 37.14 -38.47
N LYS A 338 8.04 36.21 -39.38
CA LYS A 338 8.04 36.46 -40.83
C LYS A 338 6.74 37.09 -41.35
N LYS A 339 5.74 37.34 -40.50
CA LYS A 339 4.40 37.86 -40.87
C LYS A 339 3.73 37.09 -42.03
N ASN A 340 3.88 35.77 -42.09
CA ASN A 340 3.22 34.94 -43.09
C ASN A 340 1.80 34.49 -42.64
N LEU A 341 1.08 35.37 -41.93
CA LEU A 341 -0.27 35.16 -41.41
C LEU A 341 -1.17 36.33 -41.77
#